data_AF-A0A958ISV4-F1
#
_entry.id   AF-A0A958ISV4-F1
#
_cell.length_a   1.000
_cell.length_b   1.000
_cell.length_c   1.000
_cell.angle_alpha   90.00
_cell.angle_beta   90.00
_cell.angle_gamma   90.00
#
_symmetry.space_group_name_H-M   'P 1'
#
loop_
_entity.id
_entity.type
_entity.pdbx_description
1 polymer ?
#
loop_
_entity_poly.entity_id
_entity_poly.type
_entity_poly.pdbx_seq_one_letter_code
_entity_poly.pdbx_strand_id
1 'polypeptide(L)'
;GFDPLLPFVLLSPFLLIYWFYDQQQQARQLLPELAGPLGLAASAPGIALAAGWSWPAAAMLWLILTARSIPSILYVRARLRLEKGQPFQPWWSHGSHLAALALLALLAVYGRVPWLAAAAEGILLVRAAAGLSAFRKAIKAKQVGFQEIAYGLIFVLLAAMGYWWRI
;
A
#
# COMPACT_ATOMS: atom_id res chain seq x y z
N GLY A 1 -9.96 -15.89 -21.87
CA GLY A 1 -11.26 -15.57 -21.26
C GLY A 1 -11.30 -14.12 -20.85
N PHE A 2 -12.44 -13.64 -20.34
CA PHE A 2 -12.58 -12.29 -19.78
C PHE A 2 -12.04 -12.18 -18.34
N ASP A 3 -11.46 -13.26 -17.80
CA ASP A 3 -10.93 -13.33 -16.45
C ASP A 3 -9.96 -12.20 -16.08
N PRO A 4 -9.06 -11.73 -16.97
CA PRO A 4 -8.19 -10.60 -16.66
C PRO A 4 -8.91 -9.27 -16.38
N LEU A 5 -10.15 -9.12 -16.84
CA LEU A 5 -10.96 -7.92 -16.63
C LEU A 5 -11.74 -7.95 -15.31
N LEU A 6 -11.96 -9.14 -14.75
CA LEU A 6 -12.76 -9.32 -13.55
C LEU A 6 -12.22 -8.55 -12.32
N PRO A 7 -10.90 -8.44 -12.06
CA PRO A 7 -10.40 -7.62 -10.95
C PRO A 7 -10.81 -6.15 -11.05
N PHE A 8 -10.87 -5.58 -12.26
CA PHE A 8 -11.30 -4.20 -12.47
C PHE A 8 -12.79 -4.02 -12.18
N VAL A 9 -13.62 -5.01 -12.53
CA VAL A 9 -15.05 -4.99 -12.21
C VAL A 9 -15.26 -5.09 -10.69
N LEU A 10 -14.58 -6.04 -10.03
CA LEU A 10 -14.69 -6.25 -8.59
C LEU A 10 -14.22 -5.04 -7.77
N LEU A 11 -13.18 -4.36 -8.24
CA LEU A 11 -12.59 -3.20 -7.55
C LEU A 11 -13.11 -1.86 -8.09
N SER A 12 -14.05 -1.88 -9.04
CA SER A 12 -14.72 -0.70 -9.55
C SER A 12 -15.41 0.13 -8.46
N PRO A 13 -15.98 -0.41 -7.36
CA PRO A 13 -16.54 0.42 -6.30
C PRO A 13 -15.51 1.40 -5.70
N PHE A 14 -14.25 0.98 -5.54
CA PHE A 14 -13.19 1.86 -5.07
C PHE A 14 -12.87 2.97 -6.07
N LEU A 15 -12.82 2.64 -7.37
CA LEU A 15 -12.59 3.62 -8.43
C LEU A 15 -13.76 4.61 -8.54
N LEU A 16 -15.00 4.15 -8.37
CA LEU A 16 -16.20 4.98 -8.38
C LEU A 16 -16.24 5.93 -7.18
N ILE A 17 -15.89 5.45 -5.98
CA ILE A 17 -15.73 6.30 -4.80
C ILE A 17 -14.67 7.37 -5.06
N TYR A 18 -13.50 6.99 -5.55
CA TYR A 18 -12.44 7.96 -5.87
C TYR A 18 -12.94 9.01 -6.88
N TRP A 19 -13.53 8.57 -7.99
CA TRP A 19 -14.05 9.44 -9.05
C TRP A 19 -15.13 10.39 -8.54
N PHE A 20 -16.12 9.90 -7.79
CA PHE A 20 -17.21 10.73 -7.26
C PHE A 20 -16.72 11.87 -6.35
N TYR A 21 -15.71 11.60 -5.52
CA TYR A 21 -15.11 12.62 -4.65
C TYR A 21 -14.15 13.54 -5.40
N ASP A 22 -13.45 13.05 -6.42
CA ASP A 22 -12.57 13.86 -7.26
C ASP A 22 -13.35 14.93 -8.03
N GLN A 23 -14.52 14.57 -8.57
CA GLN A 23 -15.45 15.52 -9.21
C GLN A 23 -15.90 16.66 -8.28
N GLN A 24 -15.86 16.43 -6.97
CA GLN A 24 -16.21 17.42 -5.93
C GLN A 24 -14.98 18.17 -5.39
N GLN A 25 -13.79 17.97 -5.96
CA GLN A 25 -12.50 18.47 -5.44
C GLN A 25 -12.17 17.99 -4.02
N GLN A 26 -12.74 16.86 -3.62
CA GLN A 26 -12.60 16.28 -2.28
C GLN A 26 -11.66 15.06 -2.26
N ALA A 27 -10.85 14.86 -3.31
CA ALA A 27 -9.90 13.75 -3.41
C ALA A 27 -8.89 13.66 -2.24
N ARG A 28 -8.67 14.75 -1.50
CA ARG A 28 -7.79 14.81 -0.32
C ARG A 28 -8.45 14.32 0.99
N GLN A 29 -9.73 13.95 0.94
CA GLN A 29 -10.37 13.27 2.06
C GLN A 29 -9.85 11.85 2.19
N LEU A 30 -9.91 11.30 3.41
CA LEU A 30 -9.29 9.99 3.70
C LEU A 30 -9.85 8.88 2.82
N LEU A 31 -11.17 8.85 2.64
CA LEU A 31 -11.86 7.79 1.92
C LEU A 31 -11.41 7.72 0.44
N PRO A 32 -11.48 8.78 -0.38
CA PRO A 32 -11.00 8.74 -1.75
C PRO A 32 -9.47 8.56 -1.84
N GLU A 33 -8.72 9.12 -0.89
CA GLU A 33 -7.26 8.97 -0.85
C GLU A 33 -6.84 7.50 -0.63
N LEU A 34 -7.63 6.70 0.09
CA LEU A 34 -7.48 5.24 0.18
C LEU A 34 -8.05 4.52 -1.04
N ALA A 35 -9.26 4.88 -1.47
CA ALA A 35 -9.98 4.17 -2.52
C ALA A 35 -9.24 4.19 -3.86
N GLY A 36 -8.60 5.31 -4.23
CA GLY A 36 -7.84 5.43 -5.48
C GLY A 36 -6.77 4.33 -5.62
N PRO A 37 -5.79 4.26 -4.71
CA PRO A 37 -4.75 3.22 -4.75
C PRO A 37 -5.29 1.79 -4.65
N LEU A 38 -6.34 1.54 -3.86
CA LEU A 38 -6.96 0.21 -3.74
C LEU A 38 -7.60 -0.25 -5.07
N GLY A 39 -8.25 0.67 -5.77
CA GLY A 39 -8.83 0.42 -7.09
C GLY A 39 -7.74 0.25 -8.17
N LEU A 40 -6.74 1.12 -8.18
CA LEU A 40 -5.63 1.05 -9.15
C LEU A 40 -4.78 -0.21 -8.97
N ALA A 41 -4.70 -0.76 -7.75
CA ALA A 41 -4.04 -2.03 -7.48
C ALA A 41 -4.70 -3.23 -8.22
N ALA A 42 -5.91 -3.08 -8.78
CA ALA A 42 -6.55 -4.09 -9.66
C ALA A 42 -5.70 -4.44 -10.90
N SER A 43 -4.81 -3.53 -11.31
CA SER A 43 -3.89 -3.76 -12.43
C SER A 43 -3.02 -5.01 -12.22
N ALA A 44 -2.48 -5.21 -11.02
CA ALA A 44 -1.60 -6.35 -10.73
C ALA A 44 -2.27 -7.73 -10.89
N PRO A 45 -3.41 -8.04 -10.25
CA PRO A 45 -4.13 -9.29 -10.50
C PRO A 45 -4.59 -9.41 -11.95
N GLY A 46 -5.03 -8.32 -12.60
CA GLY A 46 -5.43 -8.35 -14.01
C GLY A 46 -4.29 -8.79 -14.94
N ILE A 47 -3.10 -8.23 -14.75
CA ILE A 47 -1.88 -8.63 -15.48
C ILE A 47 -1.51 -10.09 -15.18
N ALA A 48 -1.56 -10.51 -13.91
CA ALA A 48 -1.22 -11.88 -13.53
C ALA A 48 -2.17 -12.92 -14.13
N LEU A 49 -3.48 -12.65 -14.11
CA LEU A 49 -4.49 -13.51 -14.75
C LEU A 49 -4.30 -13.55 -16.27
N ALA A 50 -3.95 -12.42 -16.91
CA ALA A 50 -3.61 -12.39 -18.33
C ALA A 50 -2.37 -13.26 -18.65
N ALA A 51 -1.42 -13.33 -17.71
CA ALA A 51 -0.25 -14.20 -17.78
C ALA A 51 -0.54 -15.67 -17.38
N GLY A 52 -1.80 -16.04 -17.16
CA GLY A 52 -2.21 -17.42 -16.86
C GLY A 52 -2.09 -17.84 -15.40
N TRP A 53 -1.90 -16.89 -14.47
CA TRP A 53 -1.88 -17.20 -13.04
C TRP A 53 -3.26 -17.63 -12.54
N SER A 54 -3.28 -18.37 -11.44
CA SER A 54 -4.54 -18.73 -10.77
C SER A 54 -5.13 -17.53 -10.03
N TRP A 55 -6.46 -17.52 -9.88
CA TRP A 55 -7.20 -16.51 -9.12
C TRP A 55 -6.65 -16.25 -7.71
N PRO A 56 -6.38 -17.27 -6.89
CA PRO A 56 -5.80 -17.05 -5.57
C PRO A 56 -4.45 -16.34 -5.62
N ALA A 57 -3.56 -16.72 -6.55
CA ALA A 57 -2.24 -16.11 -6.67
C ALA A 57 -2.33 -14.65 -7.14
N ALA A 58 -3.20 -14.36 -8.11
CA ALA A 58 -3.46 -13.01 -8.57
C ALA A 58 -4.01 -12.12 -7.44
N ALA A 59 -4.97 -12.62 -6.66
CA ALA A 59 -5.55 -11.90 -5.53
C ALA A 59 -4.50 -11.55 -4.45
N MET A 60 -3.48 -12.40 -4.25
CA MET A 60 -2.38 -12.09 -3.32
C MET A 60 -1.56 -10.87 -3.76
N LEU A 61 -1.38 -10.64 -5.07
CA LEU A 61 -0.68 -9.45 -5.56
C LEU A 61 -1.44 -8.17 -5.22
N TRP A 62 -2.76 -8.18 -5.38
CA TRP A 62 -3.60 -7.05 -4.93
C TRP A 62 -3.44 -6.83 -3.43
N LEU A 63 -3.53 -7.91 -2.64
CA LEU A 63 -3.42 -7.82 -1.19
C LEU A 63 -2.07 -7.23 -0.75
N ILE A 64 -0.96 -7.67 -1.34
CA ILE A 64 0.39 -7.13 -1.09
C ILE A 64 0.42 -5.62 -1.35
N LEU A 65 -0.11 -5.16 -2.50
CA LEU A 65 -0.13 -3.75 -2.84
C LEU A 65 -1.03 -2.93 -1.89
N THR A 66 -2.18 -3.47 -1.47
CA THR A 66 -3.06 -2.80 -0.51
C THR A 66 -2.46 -2.74 0.90
N ALA A 67 -1.80 -3.81 1.34
CA ALA A 67 -1.13 -3.91 2.63
C ALA A 67 -0.04 -2.86 2.75
N ARG A 68 0.64 -2.50 1.65
CA ARG A 68 1.58 -1.37 1.61
C ARG A 68 0.92 -0.01 1.48
N SER A 69 -0.14 0.10 0.67
CA SER A 69 -0.71 1.39 0.30
C SER A 69 -1.49 2.05 1.45
N ILE A 70 -2.30 1.29 2.18
CA ILE A 70 -3.10 1.84 3.30
C ILE A 70 -2.18 2.46 4.37
N PRO A 71 -1.17 1.75 4.90
CA PRO A 71 -0.29 2.30 5.93
C PRO A 71 0.56 3.46 5.42
N SER A 72 1.04 3.39 4.17
CA SER A 72 1.78 4.49 3.52
C SER A 72 0.95 5.77 3.47
N ILE A 73 -0.33 5.71 3.08
CA ILE A 73 -1.22 6.88 3.04
C ILE A 73 -1.42 7.44 4.45
N LEU A 74 -1.72 6.59 5.43
CA LEU A 74 -1.90 7.01 6.82
C LEU A 74 -0.62 7.63 7.40
N TYR A 75 0.54 7.06 7.08
CA TYR A 75 1.85 7.61 7.41
C TYR A 75 2.06 9.00 6.79
N VAL A 76 1.86 9.16 5.49
CA VAL A 76 2.04 10.45 4.80
C VAL A 76 1.11 11.50 5.39
N ARG A 77 -0.16 11.18 5.62
CA ARG A 77 -1.11 12.12 6.24
C ARG A 77 -0.66 12.55 7.64
N ALA A 78 -0.25 11.59 8.47
CA ALA A 78 0.29 11.88 9.80
C ALA A 78 1.55 12.74 9.71
N ARG A 79 2.47 12.40 8.80
CA ARG A 79 3.74 13.11 8.61
C ARG A 79 3.52 14.54 8.13
N LEU A 80 2.64 14.75 7.16
CA LEU A 80 2.33 16.09 6.65
C LEU A 80 1.65 16.97 7.70
N ARG A 81 0.78 16.41 8.55
CA ARG A 81 0.18 17.14 9.68
C ARG A 81 1.24 17.51 10.72
N LEU A 82 2.13 16.57 11.04
CA LEU A 82 3.26 16.78 11.94
C LEU A 82 4.18 17.92 11.46
N GLU A 83 4.55 17.95 10.17
CA GLU A 83 5.37 19.03 9.59
C GLU A 83 4.66 20.39 9.59
N LYS A 84 3.33 20.39 9.56
CA LYS A 84 2.50 21.61 9.65
C LYS A 84 2.20 22.04 11.08
N GLY A 85 2.72 21.34 12.10
CA GLY A 85 2.40 21.61 13.51
C GLY A 85 0.94 21.34 13.88
N GLN A 86 0.22 20.57 13.06
CA GLN A 86 -1.19 20.26 13.30
C GLN A 86 -1.30 19.05 14.23
N PRO A 87 -2.39 18.95 15.03
CA PRO A 87 -2.63 17.75 15.82
C PRO A 87 -2.70 16.54 14.90
N PHE A 88 -2.05 15.44 15.28
CA PHE A 88 -2.05 14.20 14.51
C PHE A 88 -2.04 13.02 15.49
N GLN A 89 -2.43 11.85 15.00
CA GLN A 89 -2.48 10.62 15.79
C GLN A 89 -1.57 9.58 15.13
N PRO A 90 -0.40 9.26 15.71
CA PRO A 90 0.54 8.32 15.12
C PRO A 90 0.00 6.88 15.09
N TRP A 91 -0.90 6.53 16.00
CA TRP A 91 -1.34 5.15 16.19
C TRP A 91 -2.03 4.57 14.94
N TRP A 92 -2.76 5.37 14.15
CA TRP A 92 -3.37 4.89 12.90
C TRP A 92 -2.32 4.45 11.87
N SER A 93 -1.19 5.16 11.79
CA SER A 93 -0.08 4.79 10.90
C SER A 93 0.65 3.55 11.41
N HIS A 94 1.02 3.51 12.68
CA HIS A 94 1.74 2.36 13.25
C HIS A 94 0.87 1.10 13.29
N GLY A 95 -0.40 1.23 13.70
CA GLY A 95 -1.35 0.14 13.79
C GLY A 95 -1.67 -0.47 12.43
N SER A 96 -1.80 0.34 11.38
CA SER A 96 -2.00 -0.17 10.02
C SER A 96 -0.75 -0.87 9.48
N HIS A 97 0.45 -0.33 9.73
CA HIS A 97 1.70 -1.02 9.38
C HIS A 97 1.86 -2.34 10.13
N LEU A 98 1.56 -2.38 11.44
CA LEU A 98 1.61 -3.62 12.23
C LEU A 98 0.60 -4.65 11.74
N ALA A 99 -0.63 -4.23 11.42
CA ALA A 99 -1.64 -5.11 10.87
C ALA A 99 -1.25 -5.65 9.49
N ALA A 100 -0.70 -4.81 8.61
CA ALA A 100 -0.20 -5.20 7.31
C ALA A 100 0.97 -6.18 7.42
N LEU A 101 1.93 -5.90 8.30
CA LEU A 101 3.07 -6.79 8.57
C LEU A 101 2.61 -8.14 9.09
N ALA A 102 1.69 -8.16 10.08
CA ALA A 102 1.14 -9.39 10.62
C ALA A 102 0.40 -10.20 9.56
N LEU A 103 -0.41 -9.55 8.72
CA LEU A 103 -1.13 -10.18 7.61
C LEU A 103 -0.15 -10.80 6.60
N LEU A 104 0.85 -10.05 6.14
CA LEU A 104 1.82 -10.54 5.17
C LEU A 104 2.70 -11.66 5.74
N ALA A 105 3.11 -11.55 7.01
CA ALA A 105 3.86 -12.61 7.69
C ALA A 105 3.01 -13.89 7.82
N LEU A 106 1.73 -13.77 8.21
CA LEU A 106 0.83 -14.92 8.31
C LEU A 106 0.67 -15.61 6.94
N LEU A 107 0.46 -14.83 5.88
CA LEU A 107 0.35 -15.38 4.53
C LEU A 107 1.65 -16.01 4.04
N ALA A 108 2.80 -15.50 4.46
CA ALA A 108 4.11 -16.07 4.15
C ALA A 108 4.32 -17.42 4.86
N VAL A 109 3.89 -17.55 6.12
CA VAL A 109 3.87 -18.83 6.85
C VAL A 109 3.07 -19.89 6.09
N TYR A 110 1.94 -19.51 5.47
CA TYR A 110 1.13 -20.40 4.64
C TYR A 110 1.61 -20.52 3.18
N GLY A 111 2.77 -19.94 2.83
CA GLY A 111 3.36 -20.01 1.49
C GLY A 111 2.52 -19.31 0.40
N ARG A 112 1.66 -18.35 0.77
CA ARG A 112 0.79 -17.62 -0.18
C ARG A 112 1.47 -16.37 -0.75
N VAL A 113 2.37 -15.78 0.02
CA VAL A 113 3.18 -14.62 -0.37
C VAL A 113 4.65 -14.87 0.05
N PRO A 114 5.62 -14.22 -0.59
CA PRO A 114 7.03 -14.32 -0.17
C PRO A 114 7.29 -13.62 1.17
N TRP A 115 8.22 -14.15 1.99
CA TRP A 115 8.68 -13.49 3.21
C TRP A 115 9.29 -12.12 2.94
N LEU A 116 9.88 -11.93 1.75
CA LEU A 116 10.39 -10.61 1.35
C LEU A 116 9.31 -9.52 1.30
N ALA A 117 8.04 -9.86 1.07
CA ALA A 117 6.95 -8.88 1.16
C ALA A 117 6.72 -8.43 2.62
N ALA A 118 6.76 -9.37 3.58
CA ALA A 118 6.66 -9.05 5.00
C ALA A 118 7.90 -8.26 5.48
N ALA A 119 9.10 -8.65 5.06
CA ALA A 119 10.32 -7.91 5.38
C ALA A 119 10.29 -6.47 4.83
N ALA A 120 9.82 -6.29 3.59
CA ALA A 120 9.63 -4.97 2.99
C ALA A 120 8.64 -4.11 3.79
N GLU A 121 7.52 -4.69 4.24
CA GLU A 121 6.58 -3.99 5.12
C GLU A 121 7.21 -3.62 6.48
N GLY A 122 8.05 -4.49 7.03
CA GLY A 122 8.83 -4.21 8.23
C GLY A 122 9.75 -2.99 8.08
N ILE A 123 10.40 -2.84 6.92
CA ILE A 123 11.18 -1.64 6.59
C ILE A 123 10.30 -0.38 6.60
N LEU A 124 9.09 -0.46 6.02
CA LEU A 124 8.15 0.67 6.00
C LEU A 124 7.63 1.03 7.40
N LEU A 125 7.40 0.03 8.25
CA LEU A 125 7.04 0.21 9.66
C LEU A 125 8.15 0.93 10.43
N VAL A 126 9.41 0.47 10.32
CA VAL A 126 10.56 1.12 10.95
C VAL A 126 10.71 2.56 10.46
N ARG A 127 10.59 2.78 9.15
CA ARG A 127 10.59 4.11 8.54
C ARG A 127 9.45 4.97 9.07
N ALA A 128 8.24 4.43 9.22
CA ALA A 128 7.10 5.17 9.78
C ALA A 128 7.34 5.57 11.25
N ALA A 129 7.88 4.65 12.05
CA ALA A 129 8.25 4.90 13.43
C ALA A 129 9.31 5.99 13.56
N ALA A 130 10.41 5.88 12.81
CA ALA A 130 11.44 6.90 12.77
C ALA A 130 10.89 8.25 12.26
N GLY A 131 10.04 8.20 11.23
CA GLY A 131 9.45 9.37 10.60
C GLY A 131 8.42 10.12 11.44
N LEU A 132 7.76 9.46 12.38
CA LEU A 132 6.79 10.10 13.29
C LEU A 132 7.36 10.30 14.71
N SER A 133 8.60 9.87 14.97
CA SER A 133 9.28 10.01 16.27
C SER A 133 9.66 11.46 16.58
N ALA A 134 9.90 11.79 17.85
CA ALA A 134 10.38 13.13 18.24
C ALA A 134 11.69 13.53 17.52
N PHE A 135 12.55 12.56 17.20
CA PHE A 135 13.87 12.75 16.58
C PHE A 135 13.84 12.88 15.05
N ARG A 136 12.65 12.94 14.43
CA ARG A 136 12.54 13.08 12.97
C ARG A 136 13.23 14.36 12.48
N LYS A 137 13.89 14.27 11.32
CA LYS A 137 14.36 15.45 10.57
C LYS A 137 13.18 16.08 9.83
N ALA A 138 12.91 17.37 10.04
CA ALA A 138 11.88 18.10 9.31
C ALA A 138 12.15 18.10 7.80
N ILE A 139 11.13 17.82 6.99
CA ILE A 139 11.26 17.70 5.52
C ILE A 139 10.05 18.29 4.81
N LYS A 140 10.26 18.77 3.59
CA LYS A 140 9.18 19.35 2.77
C LYS A 140 8.22 18.25 2.29
N ALA A 141 6.95 18.60 2.10
CA ALA A 141 5.93 17.68 1.57
C ALA A 141 6.35 16.99 0.27
N LYS A 142 7.03 17.72 -0.63
CA LYS A 142 7.59 17.16 -1.87
C LYS A 142 8.58 16.03 -1.59
N GLN A 143 9.45 16.17 -0.58
CA GLN A 143 10.44 15.15 -0.23
C GLN A 143 9.78 13.90 0.34
N VAL A 144 8.72 14.05 1.15
CA VAL A 144 7.90 12.91 1.62
C VAL A 144 7.34 12.15 0.41
N GLY A 145 6.77 12.85 -0.58
CA GLY A 145 6.25 12.23 -1.80
C GLY A 145 7.31 11.42 -2.56
N PHE A 146 8.50 12.00 -2.80
CA PHE A 146 9.59 11.27 -3.45
C PHE A 146 10.09 10.07 -2.65
N GLN A 147 10.15 10.19 -1.32
CA GLN A 147 10.50 9.06 -0.46
C GLN A 147 9.48 7.93 -0.61
N GLU A 148 8.18 8.22 -0.61
CA GLU A 148 7.17 7.18 -0.77
C GLU A 148 7.21 6.50 -2.14
N ILE A 149 7.56 7.22 -3.21
CA ILE A 149 7.79 6.61 -4.53
C ILE A 149 8.98 5.66 -4.46
N ALA A 150 10.11 6.11 -3.90
CA ALA A 150 11.32 5.29 -3.77
C ALA A 150 11.07 4.04 -2.91
N TYR A 151 10.47 4.20 -1.72
CA TYR A 151 10.10 3.09 -0.85
C TYR A 151 9.05 2.17 -1.47
N GLY A 152 8.11 2.72 -2.24
CA GLY A 152 7.13 1.92 -2.99
C GLY A 152 7.79 1.04 -4.04
N LEU A 153 8.73 1.60 -4.81
CA LEU A 153 9.50 0.84 -5.79
C LEU A 153 10.34 -0.25 -5.12
N ILE A 154 11.07 0.08 -4.05
CA ILE A 154 11.86 -0.88 -3.28
C ILE A 154 10.96 -2.01 -2.74
N PHE A 155 9.79 -1.67 -2.20
CA PHE A 155 8.84 -2.66 -1.69
C PHE A 155 8.41 -3.65 -2.78
N VAL A 156 8.00 -3.13 -3.95
CA VAL A 156 7.57 -3.98 -5.08
C VAL A 156 8.71 -4.84 -5.59
N LEU A 157 9.92 -4.29 -5.70
CA LEU A 157 11.10 -5.04 -6.13
C LEU A 157 11.44 -6.17 -5.15
N LEU A 158 11.42 -5.90 -3.84
CA LEU A 158 11.65 -6.93 -2.83
C LEU A 158 10.59 -8.03 -2.88
N ALA A 159 9.31 -7.67 -2.97
CA ALA A 159 8.23 -8.64 -3.11
C ALA A 159 8.38 -9.50 -4.39
N ALA A 160 8.72 -8.88 -5.52
CA ALA A 160 8.96 -9.58 -6.78
C ALA A 160 10.18 -10.51 -6.71
N MET A 161 11.28 -10.07 -6.08
CA MET A 161 12.48 -10.88 -5.85
C MET A 161 12.17 -12.09 -4.96
N GLY A 162 11.27 -11.95 -3.99
CA GLY A 162 10.77 -13.08 -3.19
C GLY A 162 10.07 -14.15 -4.01
N TYR A 163 9.25 -13.76 -4.99
CA TYR A 163 8.68 -14.72 -5.94
C TYR A 163 9.75 -15.38 -6.82
N TRP A 164 10.75 -14.61 -7.27
CA TRP A 164 11.83 -15.11 -8.11
C TRP A 164 12.71 -16.14 -7.38
N TRP A 165 13.08 -15.86 -6.13
CA TRP A 165 13.93 -16.73 -5.31
C TRP A 165 13.17 -17.72 -4.44
N ARG A 166 11.83 -17.69 -4.48
CA ARG A 166 10.94 -18.53 -3.67
C ARG A 166 11.19 -18.40 -2.16
N ILE A 167 11.44 -17.17 -1.71
CA ILE A 167 11.67 -16.80 -0.30
C ILE A 167 10.63 -15.80 0.20
#